data_AF-A0A847A158-F1
#
_entry.id   AF-A0A847A158-F1
#
_cell.length_a   1.000
_cell.length_b   1.000
_cell.length_c   1.000
_cell.angle_alpha   90.00
_cell.angle_beta   90.00
_cell.angle_gamma   90.00
#
_symmetry.space_group_name_H-M   'P 1'
#
loop_
_entity.id
_entity.type
_entity.pdbx_description
1 polymer ?
#
loop_
_entity_poly.entity_id
_entity_poly.type
_entity_poly.pdbx_seq_one_letter_code
_entity_poly.pdbx_strand_id
1 'polypeptide(L)' 'MNAIFAVIIVIAIVLAIVGGLVEAVNFLLWVGLALLIIAVIAWLLRSISGSRR' A
#
# COMPACT_ATOMS: atom_id res chain seq x y z
N MET A 1 -9.62 -24.19 30.31
CA MET A 1 -9.64 -22.80 29.82
C MET A 1 -10.78 -22.70 28.81
N ASN A 2 -11.77 -21.85 29.06
CA ASN A 2 -13.09 -21.93 28.41
C ASN A 2 -12.97 -21.87 26.87
N ALA A 3 -13.69 -22.72 26.14
CA ALA A 3 -13.60 -22.80 24.67
C ALA A 3 -13.88 -21.44 24.00
N ILE A 4 -14.78 -20.65 24.59
CA ILE A 4 -15.09 -19.26 24.20
C ILE A 4 -13.83 -18.38 24.23
N PHE A 5 -13.00 -18.52 25.27
CA PHE A 5 -11.80 -17.71 25.44
C PHE A 5 -10.74 -18.03 24.38
N ALA A 6 -10.60 -19.31 24.02
CA ALA A 6 -9.69 -19.74 22.95
C ALA A 6 -10.11 -19.16 21.59
N VAL A 7 -11.41 -19.15 21.27
CA VAL A 7 -11.93 -18.60 20.03
C VAL A 7 -11.69 -17.08 19.93
N ILE A 8 -11.90 -16.34 21.01
CA ILE A 8 -11.66 -14.89 21.03
C ILE A 8 -10.19 -14.57 20.75
N ILE A 9 -9.26 -15.31 21.34
CA ILE A 9 -7.82 -15.12 21.10
C ILE A 9 -7.47 -15.35 19.62
N VAL A 10 -8.01 -16.41 19.01
CA VAL A 10 -7.78 -16.70 17.58
C VAL A 10 -8.30 -15.55 16.71
N ILE A 11 -9.52 -15.08 16.96
CA ILE A 11 -10.11 -13.96 16.22
C ILE A 11 -9.26 -12.69 16.39
N ALA A 12 -8.82 -12.38 17.61
CA ALA A 12 -7.98 -11.22 17.86
C ALA A 12 -6.66 -11.26 17.07
N ILE A 13 -6.03 -12.43 16.97
CA ILE A 13 -4.80 -12.61 16.17
C ILE A 13 -5.08 -12.39 14.69
N VAL A 14 -6.15 -12.99 14.16
CA VAL A 14 -6.53 -12.81 12.75
C VAL A 14 -6.81 -11.34 12.45
N LEU A 15 -7.59 -10.66 13.31
CA LEU A 15 -7.89 -9.24 13.13
C LEU A 15 -6.66 -8.35 13.25
N ALA A 16 -5.71 -8.66 14.13
CA ALA A 16 -4.47 -7.91 14.25
C ALA A 16 -3.63 -8.01 12.96
N ILE A 17 -3.53 -9.20 12.37
CA ILE A 17 -2.80 -9.43 11.12
C ILE A 17 -3.52 -8.74 9.95
N VAL A 18 -4.84 -8.92 9.84
CA VAL A 18 -5.64 -8.31 8.77
C VAL A 18 -5.62 -6.78 8.86
N GLY A 19 -5.73 -6.23 10.08
CA GLY A 19 -5.62 -4.78 10.31
C GLY A 19 -4.27 -4.23 9.86
N GLY A 20 -3.17 -4.89 10.23
CA GLY A 20 -1.83 -4.50 9.77
C GLY A 20 -1.66 -4.61 8.25
N LEU A 21 -2.24 -5.62 7.62
CA LEU A 21 -2.19 -5.80 6.17
C LEU A 21 -2.98 -4.71 5.42
N VAL A 22 -4.16 -4.33 5.92
CA VAL A 22 -4.98 -3.26 5.31
C VAL A 22 -4.21 -1.92 5.34
N GLU A 23 -3.57 -1.59 6.46
CA GLU A 23 -2.74 -0.39 6.56
C GLU A 23 -1.52 -0.45 5.62
N ALA A 24 -0.85 -1.61 5.54
CA ALA A 24 0.28 -1.79 4.63
C ALA A 24 -0.12 -1.67 3.15
N VAL A 25 -1.28 -2.22 2.78
CA VAL A 25 -1.83 -2.08 1.41
C VAL A 25 -2.19 -0.63 1.13
N ASN A 26 -2.85 0.08 2.05
CA ASN A 26 -3.20 1.49 1.87
C ASN A 26 -1.94 2.36 1.71
N PHE A 27 -0.93 2.15 2.55
CA PHE A 27 0.37 2.80 2.41
C PHE A 27 0.98 2.54 1.03
N LEU A 28 0.99 1.29 0.57
CA LEU A 28 1.54 0.92 -0.73
C LEU A 28 0.76 1.56 -1.89
N LEU A 29 -0.57 1.68 -1.78
CA LEU A 29 -1.40 2.36 -2.77
C LEU A 29 -1.06 3.85 -2.85
N TRP A 30 -0.90 4.53 -1.72
CA TRP A 30 -0.51 5.94 -1.69
C TRP A 30 0.89 6.16 -2.25
N VAL A 31 1.87 5.35 -1.84
CA VAL A 31 3.24 5.42 -2.36
C VAL A 31 3.27 5.10 -3.86
N GLY A 32 2.57 4.06 -4.29
CA GLY A 32 2.45 3.68 -5.69
C GLY A 32 1.83 4.80 -6.54
N LEU A 33 0.80 5.46 -6.05
CA LEU A 33 0.18 6.60 -6.72
C LEU A 33 1.14 7.80 -6.81
N ALA A 34 1.86 8.11 -5.73
CA ALA A 34 2.86 9.18 -5.75
C ALA A 34 3.99 8.89 -6.76
N LEU A 35 4.50 7.67 -6.80
CA LEU A 35 5.50 7.24 -7.78
C LEU A 35 4.98 7.30 -9.21
N LEU A 36 3.72 6.93 -9.43
CA LEU A 36 3.06 7.03 -10.74
C LEU A 36 3.01 8.49 -11.20
N ILE A 37 2.60 9.42 -10.33
CA ILE A 37 2.59 10.86 -10.63
C ILE A 37 4.00 11.35 -11.01
N ILE A 38 5.02 10.98 -10.24
CA ILE A 38 6.41 11.36 -10.53
C ILE A 38 6.87 10.77 -11.86
N ALA A 39 6.57 9.50 -12.13
CA ALA A 39 6.92 8.85 -13.38
C ALA A 39 6.27 9.53 -14.59
N VAL A 40 4.99 9.92 -14.48
CA VAL A 40 4.28 10.67 -15.51
C VAL A 40 4.93 12.03 -15.75
N ILE A 41 5.26 12.77 -14.69
CA ILE A 41 5.93 14.07 -14.82
C ILE A 41 7.29 13.90 -15.50
N ALA A 42 8.12 12.97 -15.04
CA ALA A 42 9.43 12.71 -15.62
C ALA A 42 9.33 12.29 -17.09
N TRP A 43 8.33 11.46 -17.43
CA TRP A 43 8.07 11.03 -18.80
C TRP A 43 7.65 12.20 -19.70
N LEU A 44 6.77 13.08 -19.23
CA LEU A 44 6.36 14.30 -19.94
C LEU A 44 7.52 15.27 -20.16
N LEU A 45 8.34 15.50 -19.13
CA LEU A 45 9.53 16.35 -19.26
C LEU A 45 10.53 15.76 -20.26
N ARG A 46 10.69 14.44 -20.28
CA ARG A 46 11.53 13.75 -21.26
C ARG A 46 10.98 13.84 -22.68
N SER A 47 9.67 13.67 -22.86
CA SER A 47 9.04 13.70 -24.19
C SER A 47 9.12 15.08 -24.83
N ILE A 48 9.02 16.15 -24.03
CA ILE A 48 9.11 17.53 -24.53
C ILE A 48 10.57 17.99 -24.73
N SER A 49 11.49 17.64 -23.81
CA SER A 49 12.89 18.10 -23.90
C SER A 49 13.77 17.34 -24.91
N GLY A 50 13.25 16.27 -25.51
CA GLY A 50 13.95 15.45 -26.51
C GLY A 50 14.21 16.11 -27.88
N SER A 51 13.78 17.35 -28.11
CA SER A 51 14.04 18.09 -29.36
C SER A 51 15.20 19.09 -29.23
N ARG A 52 16.41 18.60 -28.89
CA ARG A 52 17.66 19.33 -29.11
C ARG A 52 18.52 18.55 -30.10
N ARG A 53 18.31 18.82 -31.39
CA ARG A 53 19.41 18.86 -32.36
C ARG A 53 20.08 20.22 -32.25
#